data_AF-A0A8T3Q3I1-F1
#
_entry.id   AF-A0A8T3Q3I1-F1
#
_cell.length_a   1.000
_cell.length_b   1.000
_cell.length_c   1.000
_cell.angle_alpha   90.00
_cell.angle_beta   90.00
_cell.angle_gamma   90.00
#
_symmetry.space_group_name_H-M   'P 1'
#
loop_
_entity.id
_entity.type
_entity.pdbx_description
1 polymer ?
#
loop_
_entity_poly.entity_id
_entity_poly.type
_entity_poly.pdbx_seq_one_letter_code
_entity_poly.pdbx_strand_id
1 'polypeptide(L)' 'MAVKRDYYDVLGVPRGADDAEIKRAFRRLAQQHHPD' A
#
# COMPACT_ATOMS: atom_id res chain seq x y z
N MET A 1 -15.92 -16.40 -4.60
CA MET A 1 -15.96 -14.99 -5.07
C MET A 1 -14.53 -14.47 -5.04
N ALA A 2 -13.94 -14.19 -6.20
CA ALA A 2 -12.54 -13.75 -6.27
C ALA A 2 -12.44 -12.32 -5.69
N VAL A 3 -12.12 -12.20 -4.40
CA VAL A 3 -11.78 -10.93 -3.78
C VAL A 3 -10.39 -10.58 -4.32
N LYS A 4 -10.38 -9.94 -5.49
CA LYS A 4 -9.18 -9.35 -6.06
C LYS A 4 -8.79 -8.24 -5.08
N ARG A 5 -7.87 -8.55 -4.16
CA ARG A 5 -7.34 -7.57 -3.21
C ARG A 5 -6.76 -6.44 -4.04
N ASP A 6 -7.38 -5.27 -3.98
CA ASP A 6 -6.90 -4.11 -4.67
C ASP A 6 -5.64 -3.64 -3.95
N TYR A 7 -4.48 -3.84 -4.57
CA TYR A 7 -3.20 -3.49 -3.98
C TYR A 7 -3.09 -2.00 -3.68
N TYR A 8 -3.77 -1.16 -4.46
CA TYR A 8 -3.81 0.28 -4.26
C TYR A 8 -4.62 0.62 -3.01
N ASP A 9 -5.78 -0.02 -2.81
CA ASP A 9 -6.57 0.15 -1.57
C ASP A 9 -5.84 -0.39 -0.34
N VAL A 10 -5.14 -1.51 -0.46
CA VAL A 10 -4.34 -2.09 0.64
C VAL A 10 -3.18 -1.17 1.04
N LEU A 11 -2.52 -0.55 0.06
CA LEU A 11 -1.48 0.44 0.31
C LEU A 11 -2.05 1.82 0.68
N GLY A 12 -3.36 2.04 0.56
CA GLY A 12 -4.02 3.32 0.81
C GLY A 12 -3.63 4.42 -0.18
N VAL A 13 -3.32 4.04 -1.43
CA VAL A 13 -2.92 4.95 -2.50
C VAL A 13 -3.93 4.92 -3.65
N PRO A 14 -4.09 6.00 -4.43
CA PRO A 14 -4.94 5.96 -5.61
C PRO A 14 -4.36 5.04 -6.69
N ARG A 15 -5.20 4.52 -7.59
CA ARG A 15 -4.76 3.68 -8.73
C ARG A 15 -3.84 4.40 -9.73
N GLY A 16 -3.82 5.73 -9.70
CA GLY A 16 -2.92 6.57 -10.49
C GLY A 16 -1.71 7.08 -9.71
N ALA A 17 -1.44 6.53 -8.52
CA ALA A 17 -0.31 6.92 -7.70
C ALA A 17 1.01 6.65 -8.43
N ASP A 18 1.96 7.56 -8.26
CA ASP A 18 3.30 7.38 -8.81
C ASP A 18 4.14 6.40 -7.95
N ASP A 19 5.26 5.96 -8.51
CA ASP A 19 6.17 5.03 -7.82
C ASP A 19 6.70 5.61 -6.49
N ALA A 20 6.77 6.94 -6.36
CA ALA A 20 7.25 7.61 -5.16
C ALA A 20 6.20 7.56 -4.03
N GLU A 21 4.94 7.77 -4.35
CA GLU A 21 3.78 7.66 -3.46
C GLU A 21 3.61 6.22 -2.98
N ILE A 22 3.68 5.24 -3.89
CA ILE A 22 3.63 3.81 -3.54
C ILE A 22 4.73 3.46 -2.55
N LYS A 23 5.99 3.86 -2.83
CA LYS A 23 7.13 3.61 -1.93
C LYS A 23 6.97 4.30 -0.58
N ARG A 24 6.44 5.53 -0.54
CA ARG A 24 6.18 6.24 0.72
C ARG A 24 5.11 5.55 1.55
N ALA A 25 3.99 5.16 0.93
CA ALA A 25 2.90 4.47 1.59
C ALA A 25 3.36 3.11 2.15
N PHE A 26 4.09 2.34 1.35
CA PHE A 26 4.70 1.07 1.78
C PHE A 26 5.61 1.26 3.00
N ARG A 27 6.56 2.21 2.95
CA ARG A 27 7.45 2.47 4.10
C ARG A 27 6.69 2.87 5.36
N ARG A 28 5.61 3.64 5.23
CA ARG A 28 4.76 4.07 6.34
C ARG A 28 3.98 2.90 6.94
N LEU A 29 3.47 1.99 6.13
CA LEU A 29 2.77 0.79 6.59
C LEU A 29 3.73 -0.23 7.20
N ALA A 30 4.91 -0.42 6.60
CA ALA A 30 5.95 -1.30 7.12
C ALA A 30 6.43 -0.89 8.51
N GLN A 31 6.54 0.42 8.79
CA GLN A 31 6.85 0.92 10.14
C GLN A 31 5.72 0.68 11.14
N GLN A 32 4.45 0.79 10.72
CA GLN A 32 3.30 0.61 11.61
C GLN A 32 3.02 -0.85 11.95
N HIS A 33 3.30 -1.75 11.01
CA HIS A 33 3.09 -3.19 11.16
C HIS A 33 4.41 -3.97 11.32
N HIS A 34 5.47 -3.27 11.72
CA HIS A 34 6.75 -3.91 11.93
C HIS A 34 6.62 -4.93 13.08
N PRO A 35 7.10 -6.18 12.89
CA PRO A 35 6.94 -7.24 13.89
C PRO A 35 8.02 -7.21 14.99
N ASP A 36 9.10 -6.43 14.83
CA ASP A 36 10.05 -6.12 15.91
C ASP A 36 9.52 -4.97 16.77
#